data_AF-A0A174BL90-F1
#
_entry.id   AF-A0A174BL90-F1
#
_cell.length_a   1.000
_cell.length_b   1.000
_cell.length_c   1.000
_cell.angle_alpha   90.00
_cell.angle_beta   90.00
_cell.angle_gamma   90.00
#
_symmetry.space_group_name_H-M   'P 1'
#
loop_
_entity.id
_entity.type
_entity.pdbx_description
1 polymer ?
#
loop_
_entity_poly.entity_id
_entity_poly.type
_entity_poly.pdbx_seq_one_letter_code
_entity_poly.pdbx_strand_id
1 'polypeptide(L)'
;MLKRCILLILKPLSFLPALIMMYVIFSFSAQSGTDSGNLSYSVSHKIVEIGNEVLQKNMEEWEIDEKAYEIEYPVRKIAHMTEYFILAVAVSLPFYVYGLRGFGLMLVAGLICVGFACGDEYHQSFVDGRGPSVKDVGIDSIGVFFGIMAVRICCWTILAPVRTMERERRRWERKRERQRAREEEQRYRRRGNRREY
;
A
#
# COMPACT_ATOMS: atom_id res chain seq x y z
N MET A 1 1.58 -24.94 18.82
CA MET A 1 2.78 -25.10 17.95
C MET A 1 2.45 -24.72 16.51
N LEU A 2 1.56 -25.43 15.83
CA LEU A 2 1.19 -25.18 14.42
C LEU A 2 0.76 -23.73 14.09
N LYS A 3 -0.12 -23.13 14.90
CA LYS A 3 -0.54 -21.72 14.73
C LYS A 3 0.61 -20.71 14.83
N ARG A 4 1.63 -20.98 15.67
CA ARG A 4 2.82 -20.11 15.77
C ARG A 4 3.73 -20.28 14.55
N CYS A 5 3.91 -21.50 14.05
CA CYS A 5 4.68 -21.76 12.82
C CYS A 5 4.01 -21.14 11.59
N ILE A 6 2.69 -21.29 11.44
CA ILE A 6 1.91 -20.68 10.34
C ILE A 6 2.03 -19.15 10.38
N LEU A 7 1.88 -18.54 11.55
CA LEU A 7 2.02 -17.08 11.70
C LEU A 7 3.48 -16.62 11.51
N LEU A 8 4.48 -17.44 11.80
CA LEU A 8 5.90 -17.13 11.54
C LEU A 8 6.24 -17.15 10.05
N ILE A 9 5.57 -18.00 9.26
CA ILE A 9 5.77 -18.10 7.79
C ILE A 9 4.91 -17.08 7.04
N LEU A 10 3.64 -16.86 7.45
CA LEU A 10 2.77 -15.86 6.81
C LEU A 10 3.28 -14.42 7.00
N LYS A 11 4.01 -14.15 8.09
CA LYS A 11 4.53 -12.82 8.39
C LYS A 11 5.52 -12.31 7.33
N PRO A 12 6.63 -12.98 7.04
CA PRO A 12 7.51 -12.56 5.94
C PRO A 12 6.81 -12.66 4.58
N LEU A 13 5.90 -13.64 4.39
CA LEU A 13 5.14 -13.78 3.13
C LEU A 13 4.27 -12.56 2.81
N SER A 14 3.83 -11.81 3.81
CA SER A 14 3.07 -10.56 3.58
C SER A 14 3.85 -9.48 2.81
N PHE A 15 5.19 -9.55 2.80
CA PHE A 15 6.04 -8.65 2.02
C PHE A 15 6.26 -9.15 0.58
N LEU A 16 5.79 -10.35 0.23
CA LEU A 16 5.94 -10.90 -1.12
C LEU A 16 5.36 -9.96 -2.20
N PRO A 17 4.17 -9.34 -2.04
CA PRO A 17 3.68 -8.37 -3.02
C PRO A 17 4.63 -7.18 -3.20
N ALA A 18 5.26 -6.70 -2.12
CA ALA A 18 6.24 -5.62 -2.22
C ALA A 18 7.49 -6.06 -2.99
N LEU A 19 8.01 -7.26 -2.72
CA LEU A 19 9.15 -7.81 -3.47
C LEU A 19 8.85 -8.01 -4.95
N ILE A 20 7.64 -8.48 -5.28
CA ILE A 20 7.18 -8.60 -6.67
C ILE A 20 7.14 -7.22 -7.32
N MET A 21 6.57 -6.21 -6.65
CA MET A 21 6.55 -4.84 -7.19
C MET A 21 7.93 -4.24 -7.37
N MET A 22 8.86 -4.46 -6.44
CA MET A 22 10.25 -4.03 -6.59
C MET A 22 10.91 -4.69 -7.81
N TYR A 23 10.66 -5.97 -8.05
CA TYR A 23 11.16 -6.68 -9.24
C TYR A 23 10.55 -6.14 -10.54
N VAL A 24 9.25 -5.86 -10.55
CA VAL A 24 8.56 -5.28 -11.72
C VAL A 24 9.14 -3.90 -12.05
N ILE A 25 9.26 -3.01 -11.05
CA ILE A 25 9.84 -1.68 -11.23
C ILE A 25 11.27 -1.78 -11.76
N PHE A 26 12.09 -2.63 -11.15
CA PHE A 26 13.46 -2.84 -11.61
C PHE A 26 13.52 -3.36 -13.06
N SER A 27 12.59 -4.24 -13.45
CA SER A 27 12.51 -4.76 -14.81
C SER A 27 12.14 -3.69 -15.84
N PHE A 28 11.26 -2.73 -15.48
CA PHE A 28 10.94 -1.57 -16.32
C PHE A 28 12.02 -0.49 -16.30
N SER A 29 12.77 -0.42 -15.21
CA SER A 29 13.91 0.48 -15.02
C SER A 29 15.12 0.08 -15.85
N ALA A 30 15.35 -1.23 -16.01
CA ALA A 30 16.44 -1.78 -16.81
C ALA A 30 16.24 -1.67 -18.32
N GLN A 31 15.04 -1.28 -18.79
CA GLN A 31 14.77 -1.08 -20.22
C GLN A 31 15.40 0.21 -20.72
N SER A 32 15.86 0.20 -21.98
CA SER A 32 16.40 1.39 -22.63
C SER A 32 15.36 2.53 -22.68
N GLY A 33 15.83 3.77 -22.79
CA GLY A 33 14.95 4.93 -22.94
C GLY A 33 14.00 4.79 -24.14
N THR A 34 14.49 4.19 -25.23
CA THR A 34 13.73 3.94 -26.46
C THR A 34 12.67 2.85 -26.29
N ASP A 35 12.99 1.74 -25.64
CA ASP A 35 12.03 0.64 -25.44
C ASP A 35 10.88 1.06 -24.52
N SER A 36 11.23 1.76 -23.44
CA SER A 36 10.26 2.32 -22.50
C SER A 36 9.39 3.41 -23.13
N GLY A 37 9.95 4.19 -24.06
CA GLY A 37 9.19 5.14 -24.86
C GLY A 37 8.18 4.46 -25.77
N ASN A 38 8.61 3.47 -26.55
CA ASN A 38 7.74 2.72 -27.45
C ASN A 38 6.57 2.02 -26.71
N LEU A 39 6.83 1.48 -25.51
CA LEU A 39 5.78 0.90 -24.67
C LEU A 39 4.75 1.97 -24.25
N SER A 40 5.23 3.12 -23.78
CA SER A 40 4.40 4.24 -23.37
C SER A 40 3.62 4.82 -24.56
N TYR A 41 4.21 4.81 -25.76
CA TYR A 41 3.60 5.27 -27.00
C TYR A 41 2.44 4.36 -27.37
N SER A 42 2.65 3.04 -27.33
CA SER A 42 1.60 2.05 -27.59
C SER A 42 0.40 2.19 -26.64
N VAL A 43 0.68 2.47 -25.36
CA VAL A 43 -0.38 2.75 -24.37
C VAL A 43 -1.08 4.08 -24.69
N SER A 44 -0.32 5.11 -25.04
CA SER A 44 -0.83 6.44 -25.38
C SER A 44 -1.72 6.42 -26.62
N HIS A 45 -1.30 5.71 -27.66
CA HIS A 45 -2.08 5.52 -28.88
C HIS A 45 -3.43 4.89 -28.57
N LYS A 46 -3.47 3.82 -27.76
CA LYS A 46 -4.73 3.20 -27.34
C LYS A 46 -5.62 4.14 -26.53
N ILE A 47 -5.03 4.99 -25.68
CA ILE A 47 -5.79 5.98 -24.90
C ILE A 47 -6.43 7.01 -25.84
N VAL A 48 -5.68 7.52 -26.82
CA VAL A 48 -6.18 8.50 -27.80
C VAL A 48 -7.23 7.88 -28.71
N GLU A 49 -7.02 6.64 -29.18
CA GLU A 49 -7.96 5.88 -30.01
C GLU A 49 -9.29 5.66 -29.30
N ILE A 50 -9.27 5.13 -28.07
CA ILE A 50 -10.48 4.96 -27.25
C ILE A 50 -11.15 6.32 -26.99
N GLY A 51 -10.36 7.35 -26.71
CA GLY A 51 -10.88 8.72 -26.53
C GLY A 51 -11.56 9.26 -27.78
N ASN A 52 -11.02 8.99 -28.97
CA ASN A 52 -11.59 9.39 -30.26
C ASN A 52 -12.94 8.72 -30.51
N GLU A 53 -13.04 7.41 -30.24
CA GLU A 53 -14.29 6.65 -30.36
C GLU A 53 -15.35 7.13 -29.38
N VAL A 54 -14.98 7.28 -28.09
CA VAL A 54 -15.92 7.68 -27.03
C VAL A 54 -16.40 9.12 -27.21
N LEU A 55 -15.54 10.03 -27.66
CA LEU A 55 -15.88 11.44 -27.85
C LEU A 55 -16.38 11.77 -29.26
N GLN A 56 -16.46 10.78 -30.15
CA GLN A 56 -16.88 10.92 -31.56
C GLN A 56 -16.14 12.05 -32.29
N LYS A 57 -14.83 12.19 -32.05
CA LYS A 57 -14.05 13.29 -32.63
C LYS A 57 -13.67 13.08 -34.10
N ASN A 58 -13.89 11.88 -34.64
CA ASN A 58 -13.57 11.50 -36.03
C ASN A 58 -12.15 11.94 -36.45
N MET A 59 -11.19 11.81 -35.54
CA MET A 59 -9.79 12.15 -35.82
C MET A 59 -9.22 11.21 -36.88
N GLU A 60 -8.39 11.75 -37.77
CA GLU A 60 -7.61 10.96 -38.71
C GLU A 60 -6.42 10.27 -38.02
N GLU A 61 -5.89 9.22 -38.64
CA GLU A 61 -4.84 8.37 -38.05
C GLU A 61 -3.57 9.17 -37.69
N TRP A 62 -3.19 10.15 -38.50
CA TRP A 62 -2.05 11.03 -38.22
C TRP A 62 -2.28 11.97 -37.03
N GLU A 63 -3.52 12.40 -36.78
CA GLU A 63 -3.88 13.23 -35.61
C GLU A 63 -3.84 12.39 -34.32
N ILE A 64 -4.14 11.10 -34.43
CA ILE A 64 -4.04 10.15 -33.31
C ILE A 64 -2.57 9.93 -32.96
N ASP A 65 -1.71 9.69 -33.95
CA ASP A 65 -0.27 9.50 -33.77
C ASP A 65 0.40 10.75 -33.16
N GLU A 66 0.07 11.95 -33.67
CA GLU A 66 0.61 13.21 -33.15
C GLU A 66 0.24 13.38 -31.66
N LYS A 67 -1.03 13.16 -31.29
CA LYS A 67 -1.44 13.23 -29.89
C LYS A 67 -0.88 12.12 -29.03
N ALA A 68 -0.74 10.91 -29.57
CA ALA A 68 -0.13 9.80 -28.85
C ALA A 68 1.33 10.13 -28.48
N TYR A 69 2.07 10.78 -29.39
CA TYR A 69 3.42 11.24 -29.14
C TYR A 69 3.48 12.35 -28.08
N GLU A 70 2.54 13.30 -28.12
CA GLU A 70 2.44 14.35 -27.11
C GLU A 70 2.19 13.81 -25.69
N ILE A 71 1.33 12.78 -25.56
CA ILE A 71 0.95 12.24 -24.25
C ILE A 71 1.85 11.08 -23.78
N GLU A 72 2.73 10.55 -24.63
CA GLU A 72 3.65 9.44 -24.27
C GLU A 72 4.43 9.74 -22.99
N TYR A 73 5.09 10.90 -22.98
CA TYR A 73 5.92 11.32 -21.86
C TYR A 73 5.13 11.41 -20.54
N PRO A 74 4.00 12.14 -20.46
CA PRO A 74 3.22 12.19 -19.22
C PRO A 74 2.60 10.83 -18.85
N VAL A 75 2.18 10.00 -19.82
CA VAL A 75 1.69 8.63 -19.56
C VAL A 75 2.79 7.80 -18.89
N ARG A 76 4.02 7.86 -19.38
CA ARG A 76 5.18 7.19 -18.76
C ARG A 76 5.40 7.64 -17.31
N LYS A 77 5.33 8.94 -17.04
CA LYS A 77 5.50 9.50 -15.69
C LYS A 77 4.39 9.09 -14.73
N ILE A 78 3.14 9.04 -15.20
CA ILE A 78 2.00 8.58 -14.40
C ILE A 78 2.10 7.08 -14.14
N ALA A 79 2.59 6.29 -15.09
CA ALA A 79 2.82 4.86 -14.91
C ALA A 79 3.82 4.60 -13.77
N HIS A 80 5.00 5.25 -13.80
CA HIS A 80 5.98 5.16 -12.71
C HIS A 80 5.40 5.61 -11.37
N MET A 81 4.73 6.76 -11.32
CA MET A 81 4.05 7.23 -10.11
C MET A 81 3.07 6.18 -9.55
N THR A 82 2.35 5.48 -10.44
CA THR A 82 1.40 4.42 -10.08
C THR A 82 2.13 3.16 -9.57
N GLU A 83 3.25 2.79 -10.16
CA GLU A 83 4.08 1.69 -9.68
C GLU A 83 4.57 1.94 -8.24
N TYR A 84 5.08 3.15 -7.97
CA TYR A 84 5.51 3.55 -6.63
C TYR A 84 4.34 3.71 -5.64
N PHE A 85 3.16 4.11 -6.12
CA PHE A 85 1.93 4.05 -5.32
C PHE A 85 1.60 2.62 -4.89
N ILE A 86 1.61 1.66 -5.83
CA ILE A 86 1.31 0.25 -5.53
C ILE A 86 2.38 -0.34 -4.62
N LEU A 87 3.66 -0.04 -4.86
CA LEU A 87 4.76 -0.43 -3.98
C LEU A 87 4.55 0.09 -2.56
N ALA A 88 4.19 1.37 -2.41
CA ALA A 88 3.94 1.98 -1.11
C ALA A 88 2.75 1.33 -0.39
N VAL A 89 1.69 0.95 -1.10
CA VAL A 89 0.58 0.17 -0.55
C VAL A 89 1.07 -1.21 -0.08
N ALA A 90 1.82 -1.92 -0.93
CA ALA A 90 2.31 -3.26 -0.66
C ALA A 90 3.30 -3.31 0.52
N VAL A 91 4.13 -2.27 0.70
CA VAL A 91 5.04 -2.11 1.84
C VAL A 91 4.28 -1.70 3.10
N SER A 92 3.33 -0.78 2.99
CA SER A 92 2.63 -0.21 4.15
C SER A 92 1.64 -1.17 4.80
N LEU A 93 1.00 -2.07 4.03
CA LEU A 93 0.03 -3.03 4.54
C LEU A 93 0.62 -3.97 5.61
N PRO A 94 1.74 -4.70 5.35
CA PRO A 94 2.45 -5.49 6.37
C PRO A 94 2.81 -4.68 7.61
N PHE A 95 3.43 -3.51 7.45
CA PHE A 95 3.83 -2.67 8.57
C PHE A 95 2.63 -2.24 9.43
N TYR A 96 1.50 -1.88 8.81
CA TYR A 96 0.28 -1.52 9.52
C TYR A 96 -0.30 -2.70 10.33
N VAL A 97 -0.30 -3.90 9.73
CA VAL A 97 -0.75 -5.14 10.37
C VAL A 97 0.16 -5.51 11.55
N TYR A 98 1.47 -5.28 11.44
CA TYR A 98 2.45 -5.55 12.51
C TYR A 98 2.48 -4.49 13.61
N GLY A 99 1.68 -3.44 13.49
CA GLY A 99 1.44 -2.49 14.57
C GLY A 99 2.16 -1.16 14.41
N LEU A 100 2.93 -0.96 13.33
CA LEU A 100 3.49 0.35 12.99
C LEU A 100 2.38 1.23 12.42
N ARG A 101 2.10 2.38 13.04
CA ARG A 101 0.97 3.26 12.67
C ARG A 101 1.33 4.73 12.77
N GLY A 102 0.46 5.57 12.22
CA GLY A 102 0.56 7.02 12.31
C GLY A 102 1.81 7.53 11.60
N PHE A 103 2.53 8.44 12.24
CA PHE A 103 3.73 9.06 11.68
C PHE A 103 4.87 8.07 11.45
N GLY A 104 5.05 7.08 12.35
CA GLY A 104 6.09 6.06 12.19
C GLY A 104 5.92 5.22 10.93
N LEU A 105 4.68 4.94 10.51
CA LEU A 105 4.41 4.25 9.25
C LEU A 105 4.81 5.11 8.05
N MET A 106 4.47 6.40 8.06
CA MET A 106 4.87 7.33 6.99
C MET A 106 6.39 7.43 6.88
N LEU A 107 7.11 7.52 8.00
CA LEU A 107 8.56 7.59 7.98
C LEU A 107 9.18 6.29 7.44
N VAL A 108 8.83 5.13 8.01
CA VAL A 108 9.50 3.88 7.63
C VAL A 108 9.13 3.47 6.19
N ALA A 109 7.84 3.44 5.86
CA ALA A 109 7.42 3.06 4.50
C ALA A 109 7.85 4.11 3.47
N GLY A 110 7.78 5.40 3.83
CA GLY A 110 8.24 6.49 2.98
C GLY A 110 9.74 6.43 2.70
N LEU A 111 10.58 6.26 3.74
CA LEU A 111 12.03 6.13 3.55
C LEU A 111 12.40 4.91 2.69
N ILE A 112 11.72 3.78 2.86
CA ILE A 112 11.95 2.59 2.04
C ILE A 112 11.59 2.85 0.57
N CYS A 113 10.39 3.39 0.31
CA CYS A 113 9.91 3.56 -1.06
C CYS A 113 10.61 4.72 -1.79
N VAL A 114 10.84 5.85 -1.11
CA VAL A 114 11.59 6.98 -1.68
C VAL A 114 13.07 6.61 -1.86
N GLY A 115 13.65 5.89 -0.90
CA GLY A 115 15.01 5.34 -1.05
C GLY A 115 15.12 4.40 -2.25
N PHE A 116 14.09 3.57 -2.48
CA PHE A 116 14.01 2.72 -3.66
C PHE A 116 13.88 3.55 -4.95
N ALA A 117 13.06 4.61 -4.97
CA ALA A 117 12.93 5.52 -6.11
C ALA A 117 14.25 6.23 -6.45
N CYS A 118 15.00 6.69 -5.43
CA CYS A 118 16.34 7.23 -5.62
C CYS A 118 17.31 6.19 -6.21
N GLY A 119 17.25 4.95 -5.71
CA GLY A 119 18.07 3.85 -6.22
C GLY A 119 17.71 3.46 -7.65
N ASP A 120 16.43 3.55 -8.01
CA ASP A 120 15.93 3.29 -9.35
C ASP A 120 16.43 4.34 -10.34
N GLU A 121 16.30 5.63 -10.04
CA GLU A 121 16.85 6.72 -10.86
C GLU A 121 18.37 6.63 -10.99
N TYR A 122 19.06 6.25 -9.92
CA TYR A 122 20.48 5.95 -9.99
C TYR A 122 20.76 4.78 -10.94
N HIS A 123 19.97 3.69 -10.91
CA HIS A 123 20.12 2.58 -11.85
C HIS A 123 19.84 3.01 -13.31
N GLN A 124 18.78 3.79 -13.53
CA GLN A 124 18.44 4.32 -14.86
C GLN A 124 19.54 5.20 -15.44
N SER A 125 20.33 5.88 -14.60
CA SER A 125 21.48 6.67 -15.06
C SER A 125 22.58 5.86 -15.75
N PHE A 126 22.59 4.54 -15.56
CA PHE A 126 23.51 3.62 -16.25
C PHE A 126 22.90 2.99 -17.50
N VAL A 127 21.64 3.31 -17.82
CA VAL A 127 20.91 2.74 -18.95
C VAL A 127 20.90 3.74 -20.11
N ASP A 128 21.21 3.25 -21.31
CA ASP A 128 21.29 4.09 -22.50
C ASP A 128 19.96 4.80 -22.81
N GLY A 129 20.07 6.10 -23.11
CA GLY A 129 18.93 6.94 -23.46
C GLY A 129 18.08 7.41 -22.27
N ARG A 130 18.52 7.16 -21.02
CA ARG A 130 17.88 7.70 -19.81
C ARG A 130 18.80 8.67 -19.08
N GLY A 131 18.26 9.81 -18.67
CA GLY A 131 18.98 10.82 -17.89
C GLY A 131 18.39 10.89 -16.48
N PRO A 132 19.21 10.87 -15.42
CA PRO A 132 18.71 10.96 -14.05
C PRO A 132 18.02 12.29 -13.82
N SER A 133 16.83 12.25 -13.21
CA SER A 133 16.00 13.43 -13.00
C SER A 133 15.43 13.43 -11.59
N VAL A 134 15.88 14.41 -10.80
CA VAL A 134 15.37 14.64 -9.43
C VAL A 134 13.87 14.96 -9.45
N LYS A 135 13.35 15.48 -10.57
CA LYS A 135 11.92 15.73 -10.74
C LYS A 135 11.11 14.43 -10.77
N ASP A 136 11.70 13.35 -11.29
CA ASP A 136 11.03 12.06 -11.44
C ASP A 136 10.90 11.38 -10.07
N VAL A 137 11.97 11.38 -9.26
CA VAL A 137 11.90 11.00 -7.84
C VAL A 137 10.82 11.79 -7.09
N GLY A 138 10.69 13.08 -7.38
CA GLY A 138 9.68 13.95 -6.76
C GLY A 138 8.25 13.52 -7.11
N ILE A 139 7.98 13.23 -8.38
CA ILE A 139 6.68 12.74 -8.85
C ILE A 139 6.37 11.36 -8.25
N ASP A 140 7.34 10.45 -8.24
CA ASP A 140 7.17 9.11 -7.66
C ASP A 140 6.93 9.18 -6.16
N SER A 141 7.59 10.11 -5.46
CA SER A 141 7.37 10.37 -4.03
C SER A 141 5.94 10.83 -3.72
N ILE A 142 5.27 11.53 -4.65
CA ILE A 142 3.85 11.87 -4.53
C ILE A 142 3.01 10.59 -4.57
N GLY A 143 3.31 9.68 -5.51
CA GLY A 143 2.69 8.35 -5.57
C GLY A 143 2.87 7.57 -4.26
N VAL A 144 4.08 7.55 -3.72
CA VAL A 144 4.40 6.93 -2.42
C VAL A 144 3.54 7.52 -1.30
N PHE A 145 3.46 8.85 -1.21
CA PHE A 145 2.68 9.53 -0.18
C PHE A 145 1.20 9.13 -0.23
N PHE A 146 0.59 9.15 -1.41
CA PHE A 146 -0.80 8.75 -1.59
C PHE A 146 -1.02 7.26 -1.30
N GLY A 147 -0.07 6.39 -1.65
CA GLY A 147 -0.14 4.96 -1.35
C GLY A 147 -0.16 4.68 0.15
N ILE A 148 0.71 5.34 0.92
CA ILE A 148 0.72 5.24 2.39
C ILE A 148 -0.60 5.77 2.97
N MET A 149 -1.10 6.89 2.45
CA MET A 149 -2.36 7.48 2.92
C MET A 149 -3.56 6.56 2.66
N ALA A 150 -3.62 5.94 1.48
CA ALA A 150 -4.66 4.99 1.12
C ALA A 150 -4.70 3.81 2.12
N VAL A 151 -3.55 3.23 2.45
CA VAL A 151 -3.47 2.16 3.48
C VAL A 151 -3.94 2.65 4.83
N ARG A 152 -3.54 3.85 5.25
CA ARG A 152 -3.98 4.42 6.53
C ARG A 152 -5.50 4.58 6.58
N ILE A 153 -6.11 5.12 5.52
CA ILE A 153 -7.56 5.32 5.43
C ILE A 153 -8.28 3.97 5.41
N CYS A 154 -7.93 3.08 4.48
CA CYS A 154 -8.56 1.77 4.34
C CYS A 154 -8.42 0.91 5.61
N CYS A 155 -7.23 0.87 6.21
CA CYS A 155 -7.05 0.08 7.42
C CYS A 155 -7.62 0.76 8.68
N TRP A 156 -7.81 2.08 8.69
CA TRP A 156 -8.56 2.73 9.75
C TRP A 156 -10.05 2.43 9.62
N THR A 157 -10.64 2.61 8.44
CA THR A 157 -12.07 2.36 8.22
C THR A 157 -12.45 0.89 8.43
N ILE A 158 -11.61 -0.05 7.99
CA ILE A 158 -11.90 -1.50 8.08
C ILE A 158 -11.47 -2.10 9.43
N LEU A 159 -10.25 -1.83 9.92
CA LEU A 159 -9.73 -2.50 11.12
C LEU A 159 -10.05 -1.77 12.44
N ALA A 160 -10.34 -0.47 12.44
CA ALA A 160 -10.73 0.24 13.66
C ALA A 160 -12.04 -0.27 14.28
N PRO A 161 -13.14 -0.52 13.53
CA PRO A 161 -14.39 -1.01 14.12
C PRO A 161 -14.21 -2.41 14.74
N VAL A 162 -13.54 -3.33 14.04
CA VAL A 162 -13.27 -4.70 14.53
C VAL A 162 -12.52 -4.67 15.87
N ARG A 163 -11.48 -3.83 15.99
CA ARG A 163 -10.69 -3.72 17.22
C ARG A 163 -11.47 -3.07 18.37
N THR A 164 -12.35 -2.13 18.06
CA THR A 164 -13.20 -1.49 19.08
C THR A 164 -14.18 -2.50 19.65
N MET A 165 -14.82 -3.30 18.80
CA MET A 165 -15.71 -4.40 19.22
C MET A 165 -14.98 -5.43 20.10
N GLU A 166 -13.76 -5.84 19.74
CA GLU A 166 -12.96 -6.74 20.59
C GLU A 166 -12.61 -6.13 21.95
N ARG A 167 -12.25 -4.85 21.99
CA ARG A 167 -11.95 -4.13 23.25
C ARG A 167 -13.18 -4.05 24.15
N GLU A 168 -14.34 -3.77 23.57
CA GLU A 168 -15.61 -3.76 24.29
C GLU A 168 -15.95 -5.14 24.81
N ARG A 169 -15.85 -6.19 23.98
CA ARG A 169 -16.07 -7.58 24.39
C ARG A 169 -15.19 -7.97 25.60
N ARG A 170 -13.89 -7.66 25.56
CA ARG A 170 -12.98 -7.90 26.70
C ARG A 170 -13.30 -7.05 27.94
N ARG A 171 -13.88 -5.86 27.77
CA ARG A 171 -14.37 -5.03 28.88
C ARG A 171 -15.62 -5.65 29.51
N TRP A 172 -16.55 -6.15 28.70
CA TRP A 172 -17.76 -6.85 29.16
C TRP A 172 -17.43 -8.16 29.89
N GLU A 173 -16.51 -8.96 29.37
CA GLU A 173 -16.02 -10.20 30.00
C GLU A 173 -15.46 -9.91 31.40
N ARG A 174 -14.55 -8.94 31.52
CA ARG A 174 -13.98 -8.52 32.82
C ARG A 174 -15.02 -7.98 33.80
N LYS A 175 -16.06 -7.28 33.32
CA LYS A 175 -17.18 -6.82 34.16
C LYS A 175 -18.00 -8.01 34.69
N ARG A 176 -18.32 -8.98 33.84
CA ARG A 176 -19.06 -10.19 34.24
C ARG A 176 -18.28 -11.03 35.24
N GLU A 177 -16.98 -11.20 35.05
CA GLU A 177 -16.11 -11.91 36.00
C GLU A 177 -16.10 -11.24 37.38
N ARG A 178 -15.92 -9.91 37.42
CA ARG A 178 -15.99 -9.14 38.68
C ARG A 178 -17.34 -9.26 39.38
N GLN A 179 -18.43 -9.28 38.62
CA GLN A 179 -19.77 -9.43 39.19
C GLN A 179 -19.97 -10.83 39.78
N ARG A 180 -19.55 -11.89 39.07
CA ARG A 180 -19.59 -13.26 39.59
C ARG A 180 -18.76 -13.42 40.85
N ALA A 181 -17.55 -12.87 40.88
CA ALA A 181 -16.69 -12.91 42.07
C ALA A 181 -17.34 -12.23 43.29
N ARG A 182 -18.01 -11.07 43.09
CA ARG A 182 -18.77 -10.40 44.16
C ARG A 182 -19.96 -11.22 44.64
N GLU A 183 -20.70 -11.85 43.74
CA GLU A 183 -21.84 -12.71 44.09
C GLU A 183 -21.38 -13.97 44.86
N GLU A 184 -20.25 -14.56 44.48
CA GLU A 184 -19.64 -15.69 45.19
C GLU A 184 -19.16 -15.29 46.59
N GLU A 185 -18.49 -14.13 46.73
CA GLU A 185 -18.06 -13.62 48.03
C GLU A 185 -19.25 -13.34 48.96
N GLN A 186 -20.32 -12.74 48.45
CA GLN A 186 -21.56 -12.56 49.20
C GLN A 186 -22.21 -13.88 49.60
N ARG A 187 -22.23 -14.88 48.71
CA ARG A 187 -22.73 -16.23 49.03
C ARG A 187 -21.88 -16.89 50.12
N TYR A 188 -20.56 -16.74 50.08
CA TYR A 188 -19.65 -17.26 51.09
C TYR A 188 -19.91 -16.61 52.46
N ARG A 189 -19.98 -15.28 52.53
CA ARG A 189 -20.31 -14.54 53.76
C ARG A 189 -21.66 -14.98 54.36
N ARG A 190 -22.69 -15.13 53.52
CA ARG A 190 -24.02 -15.60 53.97
C ARG A 190 -23.98 -17.04 54.53
N ARG A 191 -23.14 -17.91 53.99
CA ARG A 191 -22.95 -19.28 54.49
C ARG A 191 -22.16 -19.32 55.80
N GLY A 192 -21.18 -18.43 55.97
CA GLY A 192 -20.44 -18.26 57.22
C GLY A 192 -21.37 -17.87 58.37
N ASN A 193 -22.14 -16.79 58.21
CA ASN A 193 -23.07 -16.32 59.25
C ASN A 193 -24.16 -17.35 59.61
N ARG A 194 -24.54 -18.25 58.71
CA ARG A 194 -25.53 -19.32 58.99
C ARG A 194 -24.99 -20.48 59.82
N ARG A 195 -23.67 -20.59 60.00
CA ARG A 195 -23.04 -21.66 60.79
C ARG A 195 -22.74 -21.26 62.24
N GLU A 196 -22.90 -19.98 62.58
CA GLU A 196 -22.66 -19.43 63.93
C GLU A 196 -23.94 -19.34 64.79
N TYR A 197 -25.08 -19.81 64.26
CA TYR A 197 -26.36 -19.97 64.98
C TYR A 197 -26.75 -21.44 65.00
#